data_AF-A0A5S4F1R6-F1
#
_entry.id   AF-A0A5S4F1R6-F1
#
_cell.length_a   1.000
_cell.length_b   1.000
_cell.length_c   1.000
_cell.angle_alpha   90.00
_cell.angle_beta   90.00
_cell.angle_gamma   90.00
#
_symmetry.space_group_name_H-M   'P 1'
#
loop_
_entity.id
_entity.type
_entity.pdbx_description
1 polymer ?
#
loop_
_entity_poly.entity_id
_entity_poly.type
_entity_poly.pdbx_seq_one_letter_code
_entity_poly.pdbx_strand_id
1 'polypeptide(L)'
;MRPRWSMILVCAAALLALPACTPEQAAAPSTGTASASASSTGGTEDSLARWMTCMRENGVPVEDPRESGRLSAADTGVSQEVLEKAQEACRQYVQPAAGDRPNANDPSVMDKYLAYAACMRDNGVDMPDPKADANGEIVMEPKTATDSPQYVKANKACQSKLPGGGPGGAR
;
A
#
# COMPACT_ATOMS: atom_id res chain seq x y z
N MET A 1 -5.72 50.00 -20.98
CA MET A 1 -5.35 51.19 -21.78
C MET A 1 -4.32 50.78 -22.82
N ARG A 2 -4.44 51.39 -24.00
CA ARG A 2 -3.96 50.97 -25.33
C ARG A 2 -2.43 50.80 -25.50
N PRO A 3 -2.00 50.03 -26.52
CA PRO A 3 -0.68 49.44 -26.68
C PRO A 3 0.36 50.45 -27.20
N ARG A 4 1.65 50.18 -26.96
CA ARG A 4 2.75 50.86 -27.62
C ARG A 4 3.44 49.91 -28.59
N TRP A 5 2.89 49.92 -29.80
CA TRP A 5 3.49 49.44 -31.03
C TRP A 5 4.74 50.28 -31.32
N SER A 6 5.90 49.64 -31.47
CA SER A 6 7.05 50.22 -32.15
C SER A 6 7.74 49.13 -32.95
N MET A 7 7.18 48.91 -34.15
CA MET A 7 7.93 48.37 -35.29
C MET A 7 8.94 49.45 -35.69
N ILE A 8 10.22 49.20 -35.47
CA ILE A 8 11.28 49.83 -36.26
C ILE A 8 12.06 48.70 -36.90
N LEU A 9 11.87 48.63 -38.21
CA LEU A 9 12.38 47.66 -39.15
C LEU A 9 13.60 48.33 -39.81
N VAL A 10 14.81 47.83 -39.52
CA VAL A 10 16.04 48.19 -40.23
C VAL A 10 16.65 46.90 -40.74
N CYS A 11 16.42 46.64 -42.03
CA CYS A 11 17.06 45.60 -42.82
C CYS A 11 18.25 46.21 -43.57
N ALA A 12 19.48 45.73 -43.34
CA ALA A 12 20.53 45.69 -44.38
C ALA A 12 21.73 44.84 -43.94
N ALA A 13 22.29 44.13 -44.93
CA ALA A 13 23.56 43.40 -45.00
C ALA A 13 23.56 41.88 -44.63
N ALA A 14 23.69 41.10 -45.71
CA ALA A 14 23.68 39.65 -45.86
C ALA A 14 24.96 38.92 -45.37
N LEU A 15 24.83 37.65 -44.97
CA LEU A 15 25.27 36.46 -45.74
C LEU A 15 25.07 35.13 -44.99
N LEU A 16 24.62 34.12 -45.76
CA LEU A 16 24.69 32.64 -45.58
C LEU A 16 23.43 31.85 -45.12
N ALA A 17 22.76 31.28 -46.15
CA ALA A 17 22.06 29.98 -46.29
C ALA A 17 20.58 29.78 -45.82
N LEU A 18 19.74 29.39 -46.80
CA LEU A 18 18.31 28.97 -46.77
C LEU A 18 18.15 27.46 -46.39
N PRO A 19 16.94 26.85 -46.12
CA PRO A 19 15.56 27.34 -46.29
C PRO A 19 14.53 27.03 -45.16
N ALA A 20 13.42 27.78 -45.21
CA ALA A 20 12.04 27.42 -44.84
C ALA A 20 11.65 27.18 -43.36
N CYS A 21 11.00 28.20 -42.79
CA CYS A 21 9.85 28.01 -41.91
C CYS A 21 8.58 28.23 -42.76
N THR A 22 7.63 27.30 -42.77
CA THR A 22 6.22 27.63 -43.03
C THR A 22 5.36 26.94 -41.97
N PRO A 23 4.59 27.70 -41.18
CA PRO A 23 3.46 27.20 -40.41
C PRO A 23 2.23 27.24 -41.33
N GLU A 24 1.61 26.09 -41.60
CA GLU A 24 0.33 26.02 -42.30
C GLU A 24 -0.67 25.24 -41.44
N GLN A 25 -1.80 25.87 -41.26
CA GLN A 25 -2.90 25.55 -40.36
C GLN A 25 -3.72 24.36 -40.89
N ALA A 26 -3.96 23.33 -40.08
CA ALA A 26 -5.17 22.50 -40.25
C ALA A 26 -5.49 21.70 -38.98
N ALA A 27 -6.72 21.85 -38.53
CA ALA A 27 -7.32 21.12 -37.42
C ALA A 27 -7.46 19.62 -37.70
N ALA A 28 -7.20 18.79 -36.68
CA ALA A 28 -8.02 17.63 -36.31
C ALA A 28 -7.61 17.14 -34.90
N PRO A 29 -8.56 16.95 -33.97
CA PRO A 29 -8.28 16.44 -32.63
C PRO A 29 -8.29 14.91 -32.69
N SER A 30 -7.14 14.26 -32.57
CA SER A 30 -7.08 12.81 -32.39
C SER A 30 -5.71 12.40 -31.86
N THR A 31 -5.51 12.61 -30.57
CA THR A 31 -4.67 11.71 -29.78
C THR A 31 -5.30 11.67 -28.40
N GLY A 32 -5.69 10.45 -28.01
CA GLY A 32 -6.45 10.21 -26.81
C GLY A 32 -5.84 10.91 -25.62
N THR A 33 -6.67 11.66 -24.91
CA THR A 33 -6.53 11.82 -23.48
C THR A 33 -6.49 10.41 -22.92
N ALA A 34 -5.28 9.85 -22.82
CA ALA A 34 -4.98 8.87 -21.80
C ALA A 34 -5.28 9.62 -20.51
N SER A 35 -6.52 9.45 -20.06
CA SER A 35 -6.87 9.49 -18.66
C SER A 35 -5.92 8.50 -18.03
N ALA A 36 -4.74 8.99 -17.63
CA ALA A 36 -4.00 8.40 -16.56
C ALA A 36 -4.95 8.51 -15.39
N SER A 37 -5.77 7.47 -15.22
CA SER A 37 -6.27 7.08 -13.93
C SER A 37 -5.04 7.05 -13.06
N ALA A 38 -4.79 8.15 -12.36
CA ALA A 38 -3.98 8.18 -11.18
C ALA A 38 -4.75 7.32 -10.18
N SER A 39 -4.64 6.00 -10.37
CA SER A 39 -4.84 5.03 -9.33
C SER A 39 -3.93 5.52 -8.22
N SER A 40 -4.53 5.91 -7.12
CA SER A 40 -3.88 6.24 -5.87
C SER A 40 -3.20 5.00 -5.30
N THR A 41 -2.15 4.54 -5.99
CA THR A 41 -1.20 3.49 -5.57
C THR A 41 0.12 4.11 -5.10
N GLY A 42 0.30 5.43 -5.31
CA GLY A 42 1.51 6.16 -4.96
C GLY A 42 1.82 6.25 -3.46
N GLY A 43 0.91 5.83 -2.57
CA GLY A 43 1.19 5.77 -1.13
C GLY A 43 1.93 4.50 -0.71
N THR A 44 1.52 3.34 -1.25
CA THR A 44 2.05 2.03 -0.87
C THR A 44 3.37 1.73 -1.56
N GLU A 45 3.51 2.09 -2.85
CA GLU A 45 4.77 1.95 -3.59
C GLU A 45 5.88 2.87 -3.05
N ASP A 46 5.54 4.11 -2.67
CA ASP A 46 6.51 5.06 -2.10
C ASP A 46 6.96 4.60 -0.69
N SER A 47 6.03 4.10 0.13
CA SER A 47 6.36 3.56 1.46
C SER A 47 7.28 2.33 1.37
N LEU A 48 7.02 1.43 0.41
CA LEU A 48 7.87 0.27 0.15
C LEU A 48 9.27 0.68 -0.34
N ALA A 49 9.38 1.63 -1.26
CA ALA A 49 10.66 2.13 -1.76
C ALA A 49 11.49 2.80 -0.64
N ARG A 50 10.85 3.56 0.25
CA ARG A 50 11.48 4.16 1.44
C ARG A 50 11.95 3.09 2.42
N TRP A 51 11.14 2.05 2.64
CA TRP A 51 11.54 0.92 3.47
C TRP A 51 12.76 0.18 2.91
N MET A 52 12.74 -0.17 1.62
CA MET A 52 13.87 -0.85 0.97
C MET A 52 15.15 -0.01 1.04
N THR A 53 15.01 1.31 0.90
CA THR A 53 16.15 2.24 1.05
C THR A 53 16.68 2.23 2.49
N CYS A 54 15.80 2.36 3.48
CA CYS A 54 16.17 2.30 4.89
C CYS A 54 16.86 0.97 5.26
N MET A 55 16.37 -0.16 4.74
CA MET A 55 16.95 -1.47 5.00
C MET A 55 18.38 -1.59 4.44
N ARG A 56 18.63 -1.06 3.23
CA ARG A 56 19.97 -1.00 2.64
C ARG A 56 20.91 -0.10 3.45
N GLU A 57 20.43 1.04 3.95
CA GLU A 57 21.21 1.92 4.85
C GLU A 57 21.56 1.23 6.17
N ASN A 58 20.71 0.33 6.65
CA ASN A 58 20.96 -0.48 7.85
C ASN A 58 21.72 -1.78 7.56
N GLY A 59 22.31 -1.92 6.37
CA GLY A 59 23.20 -3.02 6.01
C GLY A 59 22.50 -4.29 5.54
N VAL A 60 21.17 -4.27 5.32
CA VAL A 60 20.42 -5.39 4.75
C VAL A 60 20.27 -5.18 3.24
N PRO A 61 20.93 -5.99 2.39
CA PRO A 61 20.76 -5.90 0.95
C PRO A 61 19.36 -6.40 0.58
N VAL A 62 18.45 -5.47 0.33
CA VAL A 62 17.09 -5.77 -0.16
C VAL A 62 17.10 -5.62 -1.68
N GLU A 63 17.19 -6.75 -2.38
CA GLU A 63 16.78 -6.87 -3.77
C GLU A 63 15.26 -7.06 -3.84
N ASP A 64 14.64 -6.69 -4.97
CA ASP A 64 13.19 -6.81 -5.14
C ASP A 64 12.74 -8.24 -4.80
N PRO A 65 11.81 -8.42 -3.83
CA PRO A 65 11.39 -9.72 -3.36
C PRO A 65 10.65 -10.44 -4.49
N ARG A 66 11.39 -11.23 -5.25
CA ARG A 66 10.82 -12.17 -6.20
C ARG A 66 10.19 -13.30 -5.39
N GLU A 67 8.87 -13.26 -5.30
CA GLU A 67 7.92 -14.30 -4.85
C GLU A 67 7.62 -14.52 -3.35
N SER A 68 8.44 -14.09 -2.39
CA SER A 68 8.07 -14.21 -0.96
C SER A 68 7.99 -12.86 -0.25
N GLY A 69 6.81 -12.52 0.27
CA GLY A 69 6.53 -11.28 1.00
C GLY A 69 7.16 -11.17 2.40
N ARG A 70 8.24 -11.92 2.67
CA ARG A 70 8.98 -11.95 3.94
C ARG A 70 10.48 -12.07 3.64
N LEU A 71 11.28 -11.11 4.12
CA LEU A 71 12.73 -11.21 4.12
C LEU A 71 13.18 -12.08 5.29
N SER A 72 13.93 -13.14 5.03
CA SER A 72 14.62 -13.91 6.05
C SER A 72 16.11 -13.54 6.10
N ALA A 73 16.76 -13.70 7.26
CA ALA A 73 18.20 -13.43 7.40
C ALA A 73 19.03 -14.22 6.38
N ALA A 74 18.65 -15.48 6.13
CA ALA A 74 19.25 -16.36 5.13
C ALA A 74 19.14 -15.80 3.69
N ASP A 75 18.04 -15.14 3.36
CA ASP A 75 17.79 -14.57 2.03
C ASP A 75 18.58 -13.28 1.78
N THR A 76 18.94 -12.59 2.88
CA THR A 76 19.63 -11.30 2.86
C THR A 76 21.14 -11.40 3.08
N GLY A 77 21.67 -12.57 3.44
CA GLY A 77 23.10 -12.78 3.69
C GLY A 77 23.67 -12.01 4.89
N VAL A 78 22.81 -11.51 5.80
CA VAL A 78 23.21 -10.82 7.04
C VAL A 78 22.85 -11.63 8.28
N SER A 79 23.42 -11.26 9.44
CA SER A 79 23.05 -11.88 10.71
C SER A 79 21.61 -11.52 11.11
N GLN A 80 20.99 -12.40 11.89
CA GLN A 80 19.66 -12.15 12.45
C GLN A 80 19.61 -10.82 13.22
N GLU A 81 20.65 -10.52 13.99
CA GLU A 81 20.76 -9.27 14.76
C GLU A 81 20.76 -8.02 13.86
N VAL A 82 21.46 -8.05 12.73
CA VAL A 82 21.47 -6.94 11.76
C VAL A 82 20.09 -6.79 11.11
N LEU A 83 19.44 -7.91 10.77
CA LEU A 83 18.10 -7.90 10.20
C LEU A 83 17.05 -7.34 11.19
N GLU A 84 17.05 -7.79 12.44
CA GLU A 84 16.12 -7.34 13.48
C GLU A 84 16.28 -5.84 13.75
N LYS A 85 17.52 -5.37 13.89
CA LYS A 85 17.82 -3.95 14.10
C LYS A 85 17.38 -3.07 12.91
N ALA A 86 17.59 -3.54 11.69
CA ALA A 86 17.14 -2.84 10.49
C ALA A 86 15.61 -2.82 10.39
N GLN A 87 14.93 -3.94 10.68
CA GLN A 87 13.47 -4.01 10.71
C GLN A 87 12.89 -3.05 11.75
N GLU A 88 13.51 -2.94 12.93
CA GLU A 88 13.09 -2.01 13.96
C GLU A 88 13.24 -0.56 13.52
N ALA A 89 14.40 -0.18 12.98
CA ALA A 89 14.68 1.17 12.50
C ALA A 89 13.77 1.59 11.33
N CYS A 90 13.43 0.64 10.46
CA CYS A 90 12.66 0.87 9.25
C CYS A 90 11.16 0.58 9.39
N ARG A 91 10.71 0.15 10.58
CA ARG A 91 9.31 -0.25 10.84
C ARG A 91 8.29 0.80 10.40
N GLN A 92 8.62 2.08 10.54
CA GLN A 92 7.78 3.21 10.15
C GLN A 92 7.39 3.23 8.66
N TYR A 93 8.19 2.61 7.78
CA TYR A 93 7.97 2.59 6.33
C TYR A 93 7.20 1.34 5.85
N VAL A 94 7.09 0.30 6.69
CA VAL A 94 6.33 -0.94 6.43
C VAL A 94 5.21 -1.17 7.43
N GLN A 95 4.94 -0.20 8.30
CA GLN A 95 3.63 -0.16 8.93
C GLN A 95 2.65 -0.19 7.76
N PRO A 96 1.76 -1.21 7.68
CA PRO A 96 0.71 -1.14 6.68
C PRO A 96 0.10 0.23 6.86
N ALA A 97 -0.11 0.94 5.73
CA ALA A 97 -0.84 2.19 5.78
C ALA A 97 -2.03 1.95 6.70
N ALA A 98 -2.30 2.82 7.66
CA ALA A 98 -3.28 2.57 8.72
C ALA A 98 -4.71 2.26 8.19
N GLY A 99 -4.92 2.27 6.87
CA GLY A 99 -6.10 1.77 6.16
C GLY A 99 -6.07 0.29 5.69
N ASP A 100 -4.94 -0.43 5.77
CA ASP A 100 -4.86 -1.86 5.40
C ASP A 100 -5.03 -2.81 6.61
N ARG A 101 -4.83 -2.31 7.84
CA ARG A 101 -5.09 -3.06 9.07
C ARG A 101 -6.55 -2.84 9.52
N PRO A 102 -7.27 -3.90 9.93
CA PRO A 102 -8.56 -3.75 10.57
C PRO A 102 -8.45 -2.86 11.81
N ASN A 103 -9.08 -1.68 11.77
CA ASN A 103 -9.00 -0.68 12.82
C ASN A 103 -10.21 -0.81 13.75
N ALA A 104 -9.99 -0.85 15.06
CA ALA A 104 -11.08 -0.99 16.03
C ALA A 104 -12.03 0.22 16.07
N ASN A 105 -11.59 1.37 15.57
CA ASN A 105 -12.38 2.59 15.45
C ASN A 105 -13.28 2.62 14.20
N ASP A 106 -13.11 1.67 13.27
CA ASP A 106 -14.00 1.52 12.12
C ASP A 106 -15.22 0.66 12.53
N PRO A 107 -16.44 1.22 12.57
CA PRO A 107 -17.63 0.48 12.99
C PRO A 107 -17.95 -0.71 12.08
N SER A 108 -17.73 -0.58 10.77
CA SER A 108 -18.00 -1.66 9.82
C SER A 108 -17.03 -2.83 10.04
N VAL A 109 -15.78 -2.53 10.39
CA VAL A 109 -14.81 -3.55 10.76
C VAL A 109 -15.24 -4.21 12.07
N MET A 110 -15.55 -3.43 13.10
CA MET A 110 -15.94 -3.96 14.41
C MET A 110 -17.18 -4.86 14.34
N ASP A 111 -18.18 -4.49 13.54
CA ASP A 111 -19.39 -5.29 13.28
C ASP A 111 -19.06 -6.68 12.69
N LYS A 112 -18.05 -6.77 11.82
CA LYS A 112 -17.58 -8.06 11.27
C LYS A 112 -16.94 -8.93 12.33
N TYR A 113 -16.14 -8.36 13.22
CA TYR A 113 -15.53 -9.09 14.33
C TYR A 113 -16.57 -9.50 15.38
N LEU A 114 -17.58 -8.67 15.65
CA LEU A 114 -18.71 -9.03 16.50
C LEU A 114 -19.53 -10.18 15.90
N ALA A 115 -19.79 -10.15 14.59
CA ALA A 115 -20.47 -11.24 13.89
C ALA A 115 -19.65 -12.53 13.90
N TYR A 116 -18.32 -12.45 13.79
CA TYR A 116 -17.42 -13.58 13.95
C TYR A 116 -17.49 -14.15 15.39
N ALA A 117 -17.38 -13.30 16.41
CA ALA A 117 -17.46 -13.72 17.81
C ALA A 117 -18.80 -14.39 18.14
N ALA A 118 -19.91 -13.83 17.64
CA ALA A 118 -21.23 -14.45 17.77
C ALA A 118 -21.29 -15.84 17.12
N CYS A 119 -20.80 -15.97 15.89
CA CYS A 119 -20.75 -17.26 15.19
C CYS A 119 -19.90 -18.30 15.96
N MET A 120 -18.77 -17.88 16.54
CA MET A 120 -17.91 -18.77 17.35
C MET A 120 -18.65 -19.27 18.60
N ARG A 121 -19.37 -18.37 19.29
CA ARG A 121 -20.23 -18.72 20.43
C ARG A 121 -21.34 -19.69 20.05
N ASP A 122 -21.98 -19.50 18.90
CA ASP A 122 -23.01 -20.41 18.38
C ASP A 122 -22.45 -21.81 18.07
N ASN A 123 -21.15 -21.91 17.76
CA ASN A 123 -20.42 -23.17 17.59
C ASN A 123 -19.79 -23.69 18.90
N GLY A 124 -20.15 -23.10 20.03
CA GLY A 124 -19.76 -23.53 21.38
C GLY A 124 -18.39 -23.04 21.86
N VAL A 125 -17.71 -22.19 21.09
CA VAL A 125 -16.44 -21.57 21.51
C VAL A 125 -16.75 -20.37 22.40
N ASP A 126 -16.16 -20.33 23.61
CA ASP A 126 -16.29 -19.16 24.47
C ASP A 126 -15.38 -18.03 23.93
N MET A 127 -16.00 -17.19 23.10
CA MET A 127 -15.38 -16.07 22.41
C MET A 127 -15.97 -14.76 22.97
N PRO A 128 -15.22 -14.04 23.82
CA PRO A 128 -15.54 -12.68 24.21
C PRO A 128 -15.66 -11.74 23.01
N ASP A 129 -16.37 -10.63 23.20
CA ASP A 129 -16.48 -9.60 22.16
C ASP A 129 -15.11 -8.92 21.92
N PRO A 130 -14.81 -8.53 20.66
CA PRO A 130 -13.59 -7.82 20.30
C PRO A 130 -13.47 -6.46 21.01
N LYS A 131 -12.25 -6.08 21.36
CA LYS A 131 -11.93 -4.78 21.98
C LYS A 131 -10.77 -4.09 21.26
N ALA A 132 -10.72 -2.77 21.35
CA ALA A 132 -9.54 -2.00 20.97
C ALA A 132 -8.47 -2.13 22.05
N ASP A 133 -7.21 -2.36 21.67
CA ASP A 133 -6.07 -2.16 22.57
C ASP A 133 -5.65 -0.67 22.62
N ALA A 134 -4.57 -0.37 23.36
CA ALA A 134 -4.02 0.97 23.48
C ALA A 134 -3.53 1.57 22.15
N ASN A 135 -3.28 0.72 21.14
CA ASN A 135 -2.82 1.10 19.82
C ASN A 135 -3.97 1.19 18.79
N GLY A 136 -5.22 0.92 19.21
CA GLY A 136 -6.39 0.87 18.34
C GLY A 136 -6.50 -0.40 17.50
N GLU A 137 -5.72 -1.43 17.83
CA GLU A 137 -5.79 -2.75 17.20
C GLU A 137 -6.95 -3.57 17.77
N ILE A 138 -7.55 -4.42 16.93
CA ILE A 138 -8.64 -5.30 17.32
C ILE A 138 -8.07 -6.54 18.00
N VAL A 139 -8.40 -6.71 19.28
CA VAL A 139 -7.98 -7.86 20.09
C VAL A 139 -9.15 -8.80 20.34
N MET A 140 -8.91 -10.08 20.08
CA MET A 140 -9.83 -11.18 20.38
C MET A 140 -9.08 -12.25 21.16
N GLU A 141 -9.55 -12.54 22.37
CA GLU A 141 -8.94 -13.52 23.27
C GLU A 141 -9.95 -14.65 23.54
N PRO A 142 -9.94 -15.73 22.73
CA PRO A 142 -10.81 -16.86 23.00
C PRO A 142 -10.40 -17.52 24.32
N LYS A 143 -11.39 -17.89 25.13
CA LYS A 143 -11.16 -18.65 26.38
C LYS A 143 -11.00 -20.14 26.12
N THR A 144 -11.44 -20.60 24.95
CA THR A 144 -11.16 -21.94 24.45
C THR A 144 -9.78 -21.98 23.81
N ALA A 145 -9.03 -23.06 24.03
CA ALA A 145 -7.74 -23.28 23.38
C ALA A 145 -7.87 -23.25 21.85
N THR A 146 -7.06 -22.45 21.17
CA THR A 146 -7.16 -22.17 19.73
C THR A 146 -6.75 -23.35 18.85
N ASP A 147 -6.01 -24.30 19.40
CA ASP A 147 -5.64 -25.57 18.78
C ASP A 147 -6.68 -26.69 19.00
N SER A 148 -7.70 -26.44 19.83
CA SER A 148 -8.73 -27.45 20.08
C SER A 148 -9.53 -27.78 18.82
N PRO A 149 -9.97 -29.05 18.64
CA PRO A 149 -10.82 -29.44 17.51
C PRO A 149 -12.11 -28.62 17.41
N GLN A 150 -12.63 -28.20 18.56
CA GLN A 150 -13.80 -27.34 18.64
C GLN A 150 -13.53 -25.95 18.03
N TYR A 151 -12.44 -25.30 18.43
CA TYR A 151 -12.07 -23.99 17.90
C TYR A 151 -11.80 -24.07 16.40
N VAL A 152 -11.02 -25.05 15.93
CA VAL A 152 -10.70 -25.22 14.51
C VAL A 152 -11.97 -25.41 13.67
N LYS A 153 -12.91 -26.23 14.14
CA LYS A 153 -14.20 -26.46 13.47
C LYS A 153 -15.03 -25.17 13.41
N ALA A 154 -15.16 -24.46 14.53
CA ALA A 154 -15.91 -23.22 14.61
C ALA A 154 -15.28 -22.13 13.73
N ASN A 155 -13.96 -21.94 13.80
CA ASN A 155 -13.24 -20.97 12.99
C ASN A 155 -13.43 -21.23 11.49
N LYS A 156 -13.36 -22.50 11.05
CA LYS A 156 -13.63 -22.85 9.66
C LYS A 156 -15.04 -22.47 9.19
N ALA A 157 -16.04 -22.58 10.06
CA ALA A 157 -17.41 -22.17 9.77
C ALA A 157 -17.58 -20.64 9.77
N CYS A 158 -16.84 -19.94 10.63
CA CYS A 158 -17.04 -18.53 10.92
C CYS A 158 -16.08 -17.57 10.21
N GLN A 159 -14.94 -18.05 9.68
CA GLN A 159 -13.88 -17.20 9.09
C GLN A 159 -14.37 -16.26 7.99
N SER A 160 -15.40 -16.66 7.23
CA SER A 160 -16.02 -15.82 6.19
C SER A 160 -16.63 -14.51 6.72
N LYS A 161 -16.81 -14.38 8.04
CA LYS A 161 -17.29 -13.16 8.69
C LYS A 161 -16.18 -12.13 8.90
N LEU A 162 -14.90 -12.52 8.88
CA LEU A 162 -13.77 -11.62 9.10
C LEU A 162 -13.42 -10.80 7.85
N PRO A 163 -12.89 -9.57 8.02
CA PRO A 163 -12.28 -8.82 6.92
C PRO A 163 -11.11 -9.63 6.35
N GLY A 164 -11.16 -9.96 5.06
CA GLY A 164 -10.16 -10.82 4.42
C GLY A 164 -10.38 -12.33 4.59
N GLY A 165 -11.31 -12.81 5.43
CA GLY A 165 -11.51 -14.25 5.72
C GLY A 165 -12.22 -15.08 4.63
N GLY A 166 -12.25 -14.61 3.38
CA GLY A 166 -12.75 -15.36 2.24
C GLY A 166 -11.69 -16.34 1.68
N PRO A 167 -12.09 -17.29 0.81
CA PRO A 167 -11.13 -18.14 0.08
C PRO A 167 -10.24 -17.26 -0.80
N GLY A 168 -9.10 -16.82 -0.26
CA GLY A 168 -8.20 -15.82 -0.86
C GLY A 168 -7.49 -14.90 0.15
N GLY A 169 -7.76 -15.03 1.46
CA GLY A 169 -7.21 -14.15 2.51
C GLY A 169 -5.92 -14.57 3.20
N ALA A 170 -5.28 -15.66 2.77
CA ALA A 170 -3.94 -15.98 3.25
C ALA A 170 -2.95 -15.10 2.46
N ARG A 171 -2.49 -14.01 3.08
CA ARG A 171 -1.29 -13.27 2.65
C ARG A 171 -0.11 -13.70 3.50
#